data_AF-L8GU75-F1
#
_entry.id   AF-L8GU75-F1
#
_cell.length_a   1.000
_cell.length_b   1.000
_cell.length_c   1.000
_cell.angle_alpha   90.00
_cell.angle_beta   90.00
_cell.angle_gamma   90.00
#
_symmetry.space_group_name_H-M   'P 1'
#
loop_
_entity.id
_entity.type
_entity.pdbx_description
1 polymer ?
#
loop_
_entity_poly.entity_id
_entity_poly.type
_entity_poly.pdbx_seq_one_letter_code
_entity_poly.pdbx_strand_id
1 'polypeptide(L)'
;MEEATKLKQVRKGATTPVPLPVSYWLYFKRAILERPEVREQFASAPLGPDQFRALLKKEANPAKWGPSFCRTGRGRSDSTVRRMTTDMLAVVWRYYEALLHPDSPIYVAESKRAGGLGLFARRTSTVAVESAFAPAHLFGICFGVTEEQFSELESVGYPSLYWHEPSILYGPLSLINHKCGSLLCFSFSRKIDPRQRQAAGKAVTLEEFAGLSAVYTLAIQEGCRIKEHQEITIDYFNTGGDDDDKKVTFFGAPCRCRTCSK
;
A
#
# COMPACT_ATOMS: atom_id res chain seq x y z
N MET A 1 -14.71 -5.01 1.91
CA MET A 1 -15.95 -4.17 1.86
C MET A 1 -15.95 -3.14 2.97
N GLU A 2 -15.41 -3.48 4.14
CA GLU A 2 -15.40 -2.67 5.36
C GLU A 2 -14.55 -1.39 5.26
N GLU A 3 -13.31 -1.44 4.76
CA GLU A 3 -12.39 -0.28 4.71
C GLU A 3 -12.94 0.89 3.86
N ALA A 4 -13.41 0.59 2.64
CA ALA A 4 -14.02 1.61 1.78
C ALA A 4 -15.34 2.16 2.34
N THR A 5 -16.03 1.40 3.19
CA THR A 5 -17.26 1.84 3.87
C THR A 5 -16.92 2.76 5.04
N LYS A 6 -15.93 2.39 5.87
CA LYS A 6 -15.40 3.22 6.97
C LYS A 6 -14.93 4.59 6.46
N LEU A 7 -14.13 4.59 5.38
CA LEU A 7 -13.66 5.85 4.76
C LEU A 7 -14.81 6.73 4.26
N LYS A 8 -15.88 6.13 3.70
CA LYS A 8 -17.06 6.88 3.24
C LYS A 8 -17.91 7.41 4.41
N GLN A 9 -17.99 6.66 5.49
CA GLN A 9 -18.75 7.04 6.68
C GLN A 9 -18.14 8.28 7.35
N VAL A 10 -16.82 8.27 7.57
CA VAL A 10 -16.08 9.40 8.16
C VAL A 10 -16.08 10.62 7.23
N ARG A 11 -16.10 10.40 5.91
CA ARG A 11 -16.13 11.50 4.94
C ARG A 11 -17.54 11.96 4.55
N LYS A 12 -18.57 11.54 5.28
CA LYS A 12 -19.96 11.94 5.01
C LYS A 12 -20.12 13.44 5.34
N GLY A 13 -20.06 14.29 4.31
CA GLY A 13 -20.09 15.76 4.44
C GLY A 13 -18.79 16.46 4.06
N ALA A 14 -17.71 15.71 3.79
CA ALA A 14 -16.49 16.28 3.23
C ALA A 14 -16.72 16.77 1.80
N THR A 15 -16.35 18.02 1.52
CA THR A 15 -16.48 18.65 0.20
C THR A 15 -15.55 18.04 -0.85
N THR A 16 -14.44 17.45 -0.40
CA THR A 16 -13.46 16.83 -1.28
C THR A 16 -13.81 15.35 -1.49
N PRO A 17 -13.81 14.82 -2.73
CA PRO A 17 -13.98 13.38 -3.00
C PRO A 17 -12.77 12.56 -2.54
N VAL A 18 -12.93 11.24 -2.41
CA VAL A 18 -11.80 10.32 -2.23
C VAL A 18 -10.83 10.51 -3.40
N PRO A 19 -9.53 10.76 -3.15
CA PRO A 19 -8.57 10.91 -4.23
C PRO A 19 -8.60 9.72 -5.18
N LEU A 20 -8.43 10.00 -6.46
CA LEU A 20 -8.40 8.96 -7.48
C LEU A 20 -7.33 7.88 -7.18
N PRO A 21 -6.09 8.22 -6.78
CA PRO A 21 -5.08 7.21 -6.44
C PRO A 21 -5.50 6.27 -5.31
N VAL A 22 -6.14 6.80 -4.26
CA VAL A 22 -6.69 5.97 -3.16
C VAL A 22 -7.77 5.03 -3.70
N SER A 23 -8.63 5.52 -4.59
CA SER A 23 -9.66 4.69 -5.23
C SER A 23 -9.07 3.57 -6.09
N TYR A 24 -7.93 3.83 -6.75
CA TYR A 24 -7.23 2.84 -7.58
C TYR A 24 -6.62 1.74 -6.71
N TRP A 25 -5.98 2.13 -5.60
CA TRP A 25 -5.45 1.19 -4.62
C TRP A 25 -6.54 0.31 -4.00
N LEU A 26 -7.64 0.91 -3.53
CA LEU A 26 -8.76 0.16 -2.96
C LEU A 26 -9.38 -0.83 -3.97
N TYR A 27 -9.44 -0.45 -5.24
CA TYR A 27 -9.84 -1.35 -6.32
C TYR A 27 -8.84 -2.51 -6.48
N PHE A 28 -7.55 -2.23 -6.61
CA PHE A 28 -6.50 -3.25 -6.77
C PHE A 28 -6.50 -4.24 -5.60
N LYS A 29 -6.48 -3.72 -4.37
CA LYS A 29 -6.51 -4.52 -3.14
C LYS A 29 -7.73 -5.43 -3.10
N ARG A 30 -8.93 -4.90 -3.30
CA ARG A 30 -10.18 -5.68 -3.19
C ARG A 30 -10.40 -6.64 -4.35
N ALA A 31 -10.21 -6.17 -5.58
CA ALA A 31 -10.59 -6.92 -6.77
C ALA A 31 -9.56 -7.99 -7.16
N ILE A 32 -8.31 -7.81 -6.71
CA ILE A 32 -7.17 -8.68 -7.03
C ILE A 32 -6.57 -9.28 -5.75
N LEU A 33 -6.00 -8.48 -4.85
CA LEU A 33 -5.21 -9.02 -3.74
C LEU A 33 -6.03 -9.80 -2.71
N GLU A 34 -7.20 -9.33 -2.31
CA GLU A 34 -8.05 -9.95 -1.30
C GLU A 34 -8.79 -11.20 -1.82
N ARG A 35 -8.61 -11.55 -3.10
CA ARG A 35 -9.23 -12.71 -3.74
C ARG A 35 -8.14 -13.73 -4.08
N PRO A 36 -7.90 -14.76 -3.24
CA PRO A 36 -6.77 -15.67 -3.40
C PRO A 36 -6.63 -16.26 -4.80
N GLU A 37 -7.71 -16.77 -5.38
CA GLU A 37 -7.69 -17.38 -6.72
C GLU A 37 -7.39 -16.37 -7.85
N VAL A 38 -7.79 -15.11 -7.68
CA VAL A 38 -7.43 -14.06 -8.66
C VAL A 38 -5.99 -13.66 -8.47
N ARG A 39 -5.56 -13.40 -7.23
CA ARG A 39 -4.18 -13.07 -6.89
C ARG A 39 -3.20 -14.10 -7.46
N GLU A 40 -3.51 -15.39 -7.30
CA GLU A 40 -2.70 -16.49 -7.85
C GLU A 40 -2.61 -16.45 -9.38
N GLN A 41 -3.71 -16.19 -10.10
CA GLN A 41 -3.67 -16.06 -11.55
C GLN A 41 -2.73 -14.93 -12.01
N PHE A 42 -2.77 -13.78 -11.34
CA PHE A 42 -1.85 -12.67 -11.63
C PHE A 42 -0.40 -13.00 -11.28
N ALA A 43 -0.16 -13.75 -10.20
CA ALA A 43 1.20 -14.11 -9.76
C ALA A 43 1.80 -15.33 -10.47
N SER A 44 1.00 -16.08 -11.23
CA SER A 44 1.39 -17.37 -11.81
C SER A 44 2.50 -17.29 -12.85
N ALA A 45 2.52 -16.22 -13.65
CA ALA A 45 3.48 -16.02 -14.74
C ALA A 45 3.75 -14.52 -14.95
N PRO A 46 4.90 -14.16 -15.57
CA PRO A 46 5.15 -12.79 -16.00
C PRO A 46 4.13 -12.41 -17.07
N LEU A 47 3.34 -11.37 -16.82
CA LEU A 47 2.36 -10.85 -17.77
C LEU A 47 2.97 -9.65 -18.50
N GLY A 48 2.77 -9.56 -19.82
CA GLY A 48 2.92 -8.31 -20.53
C GLY A 48 1.71 -7.37 -20.31
N PRO A 49 1.80 -6.07 -20.66
CA PRO A 49 0.72 -5.11 -20.44
C PRO A 49 -0.63 -5.53 -21.04
N ASP A 50 -0.64 -6.13 -22.23
CA ASP A 50 -1.88 -6.56 -22.89
C ASP A 50 -2.47 -7.82 -22.26
N GLN A 51 -1.62 -8.77 -21.85
CA GLN A 51 -2.04 -9.96 -21.10
C GLN A 51 -2.63 -9.58 -19.75
N PHE A 52 -2.00 -8.63 -19.06
CA PHE A 52 -2.51 -8.07 -17.81
C PHE A 52 -3.87 -7.41 -18.00
N ARG A 53 -4.05 -6.57 -19.02
CA ARG A 53 -5.34 -5.94 -19.32
C ARG A 53 -6.43 -6.97 -19.63
N ALA A 54 -6.10 -8.01 -20.40
CA ALA A 54 -7.03 -9.10 -20.71
C ALA A 54 -7.45 -9.85 -19.44
N LEU A 55 -6.50 -10.22 -18.59
CA LEU A 55 -6.77 -10.90 -17.32
C LEU A 55 -7.56 -10.01 -16.36
N LEU A 56 -7.22 -8.73 -16.27
CA LEU A 56 -7.94 -7.74 -15.46
C LEU A 56 -9.40 -7.60 -15.91
N LYS A 57 -9.66 -7.56 -17.22
CA LYS A 57 -11.03 -7.52 -17.76
C LYS A 57 -11.82 -8.78 -17.41
N LYS A 58 -11.16 -9.94 -17.39
CA LYS A 58 -11.78 -11.24 -17.09
C LYS A 58 -12.07 -11.40 -15.59
N GLU A 59 -11.05 -11.26 -14.75
CA GLU A 59 -11.10 -11.65 -13.33
C GLU A 59 -11.45 -10.49 -12.39
N ALA A 60 -11.09 -9.26 -12.75
CA ALA A 60 -11.18 -8.08 -11.89
C ALA A 60 -11.81 -6.87 -12.61
N ASN A 61 -12.76 -7.09 -13.53
CA ASN A 61 -13.27 -6.07 -14.47
C ASN A 61 -13.52 -4.68 -13.83
N PRO A 62 -12.82 -3.61 -14.27
CA PRO A 62 -13.04 -2.25 -13.78
C PRO A 62 -14.48 -1.74 -13.90
N ALA A 63 -15.22 -2.16 -14.93
CA ALA A 63 -16.62 -1.77 -15.12
C ALA A 63 -17.55 -2.37 -14.04
N LYS A 64 -17.12 -3.43 -13.35
CA LYS A 64 -17.85 -4.09 -12.26
C LYS A 64 -17.35 -3.66 -10.89
N TRP A 65 -16.02 -3.68 -10.71
CA TRP A 65 -15.38 -3.55 -9.40
C TRP A 65 -14.63 -2.24 -9.19
N GLY A 66 -14.38 -1.51 -10.27
CA GLY A 66 -13.60 -0.28 -10.24
C GLY A 66 -14.32 0.90 -9.58
N PRO A 67 -13.62 2.05 -9.51
CA PRO A 67 -14.21 3.29 -9.04
C PRO A 67 -15.47 3.69 -9.81
N SER A 68 -16.28 4.58 -9.24
CA SER A 68 -17.57 4.97 -9.82
C SER A 68 -17.46 5.50 -11.26
N PHE A 69 -16.36 6.15 -11.62
CA PHE A 69 -16.16 6.67 -12.98
C PHE A 69 -15.93 5.57 -14.04
N CYS A 70 -15.49 4.38 -13.64
CA CYS A 70 -15.35 3.22 -14.53
C CYS A 70 -16.70 2.55 -14.84
N ARG A 71 -17.71 2.83 -14.02
CA ARG A 71 -19.05 2.23 -14.12
C ARG A 71 -19.93 3.21 -14.86
N THR A 72 -20.50 2.79 -15.98
CA THR A 72 -21.39 3.61 -16.82
C THR A 72 -22.54 4.16 -15.98
N GLY A 73 -22.42 5.43 -15.59
CA GLY A 73 -23.34 6.13 -14.70
C GLY A 73 -23.39 7.61 -15.11
N ARG A 74 -24.59 8.02 -15.53
CA ARG A 74 -25.05 9.33 -16.01
C ARG A 74 -24.07 10.52 -15.86
N GLY A 75 -23.76 11.18 -16.98
CA GLY A 75 -23.25 12.56 -17.02
C GLY A 75 -21.78 12.77 -17.39
N ARG A 76 -21.05 11.73 -17.81
CA ARG A 76 -19.65 11.87 -18.30
C ARG A 76 -19.53 11.42 -19.75
N SER A 77 -18.72 12.12 -20.54
CA SER A 77 -18.40 11.72 -21.90
C SER A 77 -17.59 10.42 -21.93
N ASP A 78 -17.80 9.61 -22.96
CA ASP A 78 -17.02 8.37 -23.19
C ASP A 78 -15.52 8.65 -23.26
N SER A 79 -15.13 9.81 -23.81
CA SER A 79 -13.73 10.25 -23.87
C SER A 79 -13.11 10.44 -22.48
N THR A 80 -13.85 11.04 -21.55
CA THR A 80 -13.39 11.28 -20.18
C THR A 80 -13.27 9.96 -19.42
N VAL A 81 -14.28 9.10 -19.54
CA VAL A 81 -14.27 7.76 -18.91
C VAL A 81 -13.10 6.94 -19.42
N ARG A 82 -12.86 6.95 -20.74
CA ARG A 82 -11.73 6.25 -21.36
C ARG A 82 -10.38 6.75 -20.83
N ARG A 83 -10.18 8.07 -20.78
CA ARG A 83 -8.94 8.66 -20.24
C ARG A 83 -8.69 8.25 -18.79
N MET A 84 -9.68 8.46 -17.91
CA MET A 84 -9.55 8.11 -16.49
C MET A 84 -9.33 6.61 -16.27
N THR A 85 -9.93 5.77 -17.11
CA THR A 85 -9.70 4.31 -17.07
C THR A 85 -8.27 3.99 -17.48
N THR A 86 -7.74 4.61 -18.54
CA THR A 86 -6.34 4.45 -18.95
C THR A 86 -5.38 4.85 -17.84
N ASP A 87 -5.61 6.00 -17.19
CA ASP A 87 -4.78 6.51 -16.09
C ASP A 87 -4.79 5.54 -14.90
N MET A 88 -5.98 5.05 -14.52
CA MET A 88 -6.11 4.02 -13.49
C MET A 88 -5.35 2.74 -13.86
N LEU A 89 -5.44 2.28 -15.10
CA LEU A 89 -4.76 1.06 -15.54
C LEU A 89 -3.24 1.19 -15.48
N ALA A 90 -2.68 2.39 -15.75
CA ALA A 90 -1.26 2.65 -15.58
C ALA A 90 -0.83 2.48 -14.12
N VAL A 91 -1.57 3.07 -13.18
CA VAL A 91 -1.31 2.94 -11.74
C VAL A 91 -1.47 1.50 -11.24
N VAL A 92 -2.54 0.83 -11.67
CA VAL A 92 -2.82 -0.57 -11.29
C VAL A 92 -1.74 -1.52 -11.83
N TRP A 93 -1.21 -1.25 -13.03
CA TRP A 93 -0.06 -1.96 -13.58
C TRP A 93 1.17 -1.82 -12.66
N ARG A 94 1.44 -0.64 -12.10
CA ARG A 94 2.54 -0.45 -11.13
C ARG A 94 2.36 -1.29 -9.87
N TYR A 95 1.15 -1.38 -9.35
CA TYR A 95 0.87 -2.25 -8.21
C TYR A 95 1.07 -3.73 -8.54
N TYR A 96 0.76 -4.15 -9.77
CA TYR A 96 1.07 -5.49 -10.25
C TYR A 96 2.59 -5.74 -10.30
N GLU A 97 3.36 -4.86 -10.94
CA GLU A 97 4.82 -4.93 -10.99
C GLU A 97 5.43 -5.00 -9.58
N ALA A 98 4.89 -4.21 -8.65
CA ALA A 98 5.35 -4.15 -7.27
C ALA A 98 5.05 -5.41 -6.46
N LEU A 99 3.85 -6.00 -6.60
CA LEU A 99 3.34 -6.95 -5.61
C LEU A 99 3.13 -8.38 -6.12
N LEU A 100 2.95 -8.55 -7.43
CA LEU A 100 2.49 -9.80 -8.03
C LEU A 100 3.41 -10.30 -9.16
N HIS A 101 4.18 -9.42 -9.81
CA HIS A 101 5.10 -9.83 -10.85
C HIS A 101 6.19 -10.76 -10.29
N PRO A 102 6.54 -11.89 -10.94
CA PRO A 102 7.52 -12.84 -10.42
C PRO A 102 8.92 -12.27 -10.17
N ASP A 103 9.30 -11.21 -10.89
CA ASP A 103 10.60 -10.53 -10.70
C ASP A 103 10.60 -9.48 -9.58
N SER A 104 9.44 -9.20 -8.97
CA SER A 104 9.41 -8.28 -7.83
C SER A 104 10.30 -8.80 -6.69
N PRO A 105 11.04 -7.94 -5.98
CA PRO A 105 11.79 -8.35 -4.79
C PRO A 105 10.87 -8.76 -3.62
N ILE A 106 9.57 -8.49 -3.73
CA ILE A 106 8.56 -8.78 -2.71
C ILE A 106 7.37 -9.53 -3.33
N TYR A 107 6.61 -10.24 -2.50
CA TYR A 107 5.34 -10.82 -2.89
C TYR A 107 4.32 -10.76 -1.76
N VAL A 108 3.04 -10.79 -2.13
CA VAL A 108 1.92 -10.80 -1.18
C VAL A 108 1.48 -12.24 -0.90
N ALA A 109 1.30 -12.58 0.37
CA ALA A 109 0.72 -13.86 0.79
C ALA A 109 -0.08 -13.68 2.10
N GLU A 110 -0.79 -14.73 2.54
CA GLU A 110 -1.47 -14.71 3.83
C GLU A 110 -0.45 -14.68 4.98
N SER A 111 -0.58 -13.68 5.86
CA SER A 111 0.17 -13.56 7.09
C SER A 111 -0.44 -14.45 8.17
N LYS A 112 0.31 -15.48 8.55
CA LYS A 112 -0.02 -16.31 9.72
C LYS A 112 0.04 -15.52 11.03
N ARG A 113 0.71 -14.36 11.05
CA ARG A 113 0.91 -13.54 12.24
C ARG A 113 -0.23 -12.55 12.44
N ALA A 114 -0.53 -11.76 11.42
CA ALA A 114 -1.47 -10.64 11.54
C ALA A 114 -2.93 -11.05 11.30
N GLY A 115 -3.16 -12.16 10.58
CA GLY A 115 -4.49 -12.49 10.06
C GLY A 115 -4.86 -11.58 8.89
N GLY A 116 -4.84 -12.12 7.67
CA GLY A 116 -4.99 -11.35 6.43
C GLY A 116 -3.69 -11.33 5.64
N LEU A 117 -3.46 -10.31 4.81
CA LEU A 117 -2.29 -10.24 3.93
C LEU A 117 -1.03 -9.75 4.63
N GLY A 118 0.11 -10.19 4.14
CA GLY A 118 1.44 -9.67 4.50
C GLY A 118 2.34 -9.60 3.28
N LEU A 119 3.45 -8.86 3.44
CA LEU A 119 4.50 -8.73 2.44
C LEU A 119 5.68 -9.62 2.81
N PHE A 120 6.22 -10.33 1.83
CA PHE A 120 7.30 -11.28 2.03
C PHE A 120 8.44 -10.98 1.05
N ALA A 121 9.68 -11.11 1.53
CA ALA A 121 10.83 -10.95 0.67
C ALA A 121 11.00 -12.18 -0.25
N ARG A 122 11.21 -11.94 -1.54
CA ARG A 122 11.42 -13.01 -2.52
C ARG A 122 12.86 -13.51 -2.54
N ARG A 123 13.80 -12.72 -2.01
CA ARG A 123 15.22 -13.05 -1.90
C ARG A 123 15.80 -12.48 -0.62
N THR A 124 16.85 -13.11 -0.10
CA THR A 124 17.60 -12.57 1.03
C THR A 124 18.24 -11.24 0.64
N SER A 125 18.07 -10.22 1.48
CA SER A 125 18.61 -8.88 1.25
C SER A 125 19.16 -8.30 2.56
N THR A 126 20.19 -7.47 2.42
CA THR A 126 20.73 -6.64 3.51
C THR A 126 20.43 -5.18 3.18
N VAL A 127 19.88 -4.45 4.15
CA VAL A 127 19.52 -3.04 4.03
C VAL A 127 20.50 -2.23 4.87
N ALA A 128 21.17 -1.28 4.23
CA ALA A 128 22.05 -0.35 4.95
C ALA A 128 21.22 0.56 5.86
N VAL A 129 21.83 1.04 6.95
CA VAL A 129 21.22 2.03 7.85
C VAL A 129 20.76 3.24 7.05
N GLU A 130 19.59 3.79 7.42
CA GLU A 130 18.94 4.93 6.76
C GLU A 130 18.61 4.70 5.27
N SER A 131 18.69 3.46 4.80
CA SER A 131 18.31 3.10 3.44
C SER A 131 16.96 2.36 3.41
N ALA A 132 16.28 2.48 2.28
CA ALA A 132 14.99 1.84 2.06
C ALA A 132 15.16 0.43 1.49
N PHE A 133 14.31 -0.50 1.95
CA PHE A 133 14.19 -1.81 1.33
C PHE A 133 13.31 -1.71 0.08
N ALA A 134 13.86 -2.14 -1.06
CA ALA A 134 13.15 -2.20 -2.35
C ALA A 134 12.35 -0.92 -2.71
N PRO A 135 12.94 0.29 -2.68
CA PRO A 135 12.19 1.56 -2.78
C PRO A 135 11.38 1.73 -4.07
N ALA A 136 11.78 1.07 -5.16
CA ALA A 136 11.04 1.09 -6.43
C ALA A 136 9.73 0.26 -6.40
N HIS A 137 9.57 -0.66 -5.43
CA HIS A 137 8.42 -1.57 -5.34
C HIS A 137 7.66 -1.39 -4.01
N LEU A 138 8.37 -1.14 -2.92
CA LEU A 138 7.81 -0.97 -1.58
C LEU A 138 7.73 0.50 -1.19
N PHE A 139 6.70 1.16 -1.67
CA PHE A 139 6.38 2.55 -1.37
C PHE A 139 4.93 2.66 -0.88
N GLY A 140 4.67 3.68 -0.07
CA GLY A 140 3.34 4.11 0.31
C GLY A 140 3.17 5.58 -0.06
N ILE A 141 1.96 5.96 -0.41
CA ILE A 141 1.60 7.33 -0.72
C ILE A 141 0.75 7.85 0.43
N CYS A 142 1.08 9.03 0.94
CA CYS A 142 0.30 9.70 1.98
C CYS A 142 -0.77 10.57 1.33
N PHE A 143 -1.97 10.48 1.87
CA PHE A 143 -3.05 11.43 1.62
C PHE A 143 -3.42 12.13 2.93
N GLY A 144 -3.09 13.41 3.01
CA GLY A 144 -3.42 14.25 4.16
C GLY A 144 -4.91 14.34 4.43
N VAL A 145 -5.28 14.20 5.69
CA VAL A 145 -6.63 14.41 6.23
C VAL A 145 -6.55 15.43 7.37
N THR A 146 -7.67 15.99 7.79
CA THR A 146 -7.67 16.85 8.99
C THR A 146 -7.50 16.01 10.26
N GLU A 147 -7.11 16.63 11.37
CA GLU A 147 -6.96 15.93 12.66
C GLU A 147 -8.28 15.32 13.15
N GLU A 148 -9.42 15.99 12.89
CA GLU A 148 -10.74 15.49 13.22
C GLU A 148 -11.07 14.24 12.39
N GLN A 149 -10.80 14.28 11.07
CA GLN A 149 -10.99 13.13 10.19
C GLN A 149 -10.07 11.97 10.59
N PHE A 150 -8.83 12.25 10.97
CA PHE A 150 -7.90 11.24 11.45
C PHE A 150 -8.41 10.57 12.72
N SER A 151 -8.86 11.35 13.70
CA SER A 151 -9.42 10.86 14.96
C SER A 151 -10.69 10.03 14.74
N GLU A 152 -11.56 10.46 13.82
CA GLU A 152 -12.75 9.69 13.45
C GLU A 152 -12.38 8.36 12.78
N LEU A 153 -11.44 8.36 11.83
CA LEU A 153 -10.94 7.14 11.19
C LEU A 153 -10.28 6.18 12.19
N GLU A 154 -9.55 6.72 13.16
CA GLU A 154 -8.98 5.95 14.25
C GLU A 154 -10.08 5.33 15.12
N SER A 155 -11.10 6.09 15.49
CA SER A 155 -12.20 5.61 16.33
C SER A 155 -12.98 4.43 15.71
N VAL A 156 -13.06 4.37 14.38
CA VAL A 156 -13.72 3.28 13.65
C VAL A 156 -12.76 2.14 13.25
N GLY A 157 -11.50 2.21 13.67
CA GLY A 157 -10.50 1.18 13.37
C GLY A 157 -10.13 1.12 11.88
N TYR A 158 -9.86 2.27 11.26
CA TYR A 158 -9.37 2.31 9.88
C TYR A 158 -7.90 1.83 9.83
N PRO A 159 -7.57 0.77 9.07
CA PRO A 159 -6.29 0.06 9.21
C PRO A 159 -5.09 0.78 8.58
N SER A 160 -5.32 1.72 7.66
CA SER A 160 -4.29 2.31 6.81
C SER A 160 -3.94 3.76 7.22
N LEU A 161 -3.98 4.06 8.51
CA LEU A 161 -3.54 5.35 9.03
C LEU A 161 -2.01 5.46 9.02
N TYR A 162 -1.49 6.67 8.98
CA TYR A 162 -0.08 6.98 9.12
C TYR A 162 0.07 7.93 10.30
N TRP A 163 0.82 7.55 11.33
CA TRP A 163 0.80 8.24 12.63
C TRP A 163 1.84 9.36 12.77
N HIS A 164 2.76 9.53 11.80
CA HIS A 164 3.72 10.64 11.84
C HIS A 164 3.12 11.98 11.42
N GLU A 165 2.04 11.97 10.63
CA GLU A 165 1.25 13.14 10.24
C GLU A 165 -0.19 12.68 9.95
N PRO A 166 -1.23 13.50 10.21
CA PRO A 166 -2.63 13.13 9.95
C PRO A 166 -2.89 12.74 8.48
N SER A 167 -2.72 11.46 8.16
CA SER A 167 -2.73 10.97 6.78
C SER A 167 -3.20 9.53 6.69
N ILE A 168 -3.72 9.20 5.51
CA ILE A 168 -3.99 7.82 5.08
C ILE A 168 -2.81 7.36 4.22
N LEU A 169 -2.24 6.20 4.57
CA LEU A 169 -1.25 5.50 3.77
C LEU A 169 -1.95 4.56 2.78
N TYR A 170 -1.52 4.58 1.52
CA TYR A 170 -2.01 3.63 0.51
C TYR A 170 -0.91 3.22 -0.46
N GLY A 171 -1.15 2.15 -1.22
CA GLY A 171 -0.14 1.53 -2.07
C GLY A 171 0.55 0.34 -1.38
N PRO A 172 1.57 -0.26 -2.02
CA PRO A 172 2.25 -1.47 -1.56
C PRO A 172 2.60 -1.49 -0.08
N LEU A 173 3.17 -0.40 0.43
CA LEU A 173 3.60 -0.30 1.83
C LEU A 173 2.44 -0.34 2.83
N SER A 174 1.20 -0.04 2.43
CA SER A 174 0.04 -0.14 3.33
C SER A 174 -0.37 -1.58 3.65
N LEU A 175 0.30 -2.59 3.07
CA LEU A 175 0.12 -4.02 3.40
C LEU A 175 1.16 -4.55 4.37
N ILE A 176 2.17 -3.73 4.72
CA ILE A 176 3.19 -4.14 5.67
C ILE A 176 2.54 -4.33 7.04
N ASN A 177 3.00 -5.31 7.80
CA ASN A 177 2.49 -5.56 9.14
C ASN A 177 3.42 -4.99 10.21
N HIS A 178 2.83 -4.60 11.34
CA HIS A 178 3.56 -4.10 12.47
C HIS A 178 4.29 -5.21 13.25
N LYS A 179 5.49 -4.90 13.74
CA LYS A 179 6.19 -5.67 14.78
C LYS A 179 7.02 -4.70 15.64
N CYS A 180 6.73 -4.63 16.94
CA CYS A 180 7.56 -3.89 17.89
C CYS A 180 9.01 -4.38 17.85
N GLY A 181 9.96 -3.44 17.81
CA GLY A 181 11.39 -3.74 17.71
C GLY A 181 11.78 -4.32 16.34
N SER A 182 11.03 -4.02 15.27
CA SER A 182 11.50 -4.32 13.93
C SER A 182 12.67 -3.43 13.55
N LEU A 183 13.60 -3.96 12.74
CA LEU A 183 14.77 -3.22 12.25
C LEU A 183 14.45 -2.23 11.12
N LEU A 184 13.18 -2.16 10.74
CA LEU A 184 12.66 -1.24 9.76
C LEU A 184 11.56 -0.39 10.43
N CYS A 185 11.49 0.89 10.08
CA CYS A 185 10.37 1.78 10.42
C CYS A 185 9.85 2.49 9.16
N PHE A 186 8.86 3.36 9.32
CA PHE A 186 8.49 4.28 8.25
C PHE A 186 9.52 5.42 8.14
N SER A 187 9.86 5.80 6.91
CA SER A 187 10.50 7.10 6.66
C SER A 187 9.51 8.23 6.94
N PHE A 188 10.01 9.45 7.11
CA PHE A 188 9.17 10.65 6.95
C PHE A 188 8.65 10.74 5.51
N SER A 189 7.48 11.36 5.35
CA SER A 189 6.91 11.59 4.03
C SER A 189 7.73 12.62 3.25
N ARG A 190 7.93 12.38 1.95
CA ARG A 190 8.68 13.26 1.06
C ARG A 190 7.88 13.50 -0.22
N LYS A 191 7.78 14.75 -0.67
CA LYS A 191 7.11 15.08 -1.94
C LYS A 191 7.77 14.34 -3.10
N ILE A 192 6.94 13.77 -3.96
CA ILE A 192 7.37 13.09 -5.18
C ILE A 192 7.69 14.18 -6.21
N ASP A 193 8.99 14.35 -6.50
CA ASP A 193 9.45 15.25 -7.55
C ASP A 193 9.39 14.54 -8.91
N PRO A 194 8.51 14.96 -9.85
CA PRO A 194 8.42 14.35 -11.17
C PRO A 194 9.70 14.52 -12.02
N ARG A 195 10.62 15.41 -11.63
CA ARG A 195 11.91 15.61 -12.31
C ARG A 195 12.99 14.62 -11.86
N GLN A 196 12.77 13.89 -10.77
CA GLN A 196 13.65 12.79 -10.36
C GLN A 196 13.41 11.55 -11.25
N ARG A 197 13.76 11.68 -12.54
CA ARG A 197 14.05 10.52 -13.38
C ARG A 197 15.35 9.92 -12.88
N GLN A 198 15.29 8.88 -12.04
CA GLN A 198 16.52 8.25 -11.58
C GLN A 198 17.31 7.69 -12.78
N ALA A 199 18.55 8.15 -12.87
CA ALA A 199 19.60 7.70 -13.75
C ALA A 199 20.06 6.29 -13.34
N ALA A 200 19.23 5.28 -13.62
CA ALA A 200 19.61 3.87 -13.69
C ALA A 200 18.47 3.15 -14.43
N GLY A 201 18.75 2.71 -15.66
CA GLY A 201 17.76 2.06 -16.51
C GLY A 201 17.02 0.95 -15.77
N LYS A 202 15.68 1.03 -15.79
CA LYS A 202 14.68 0.09 -15.23
C LYS A 202 14.16 0.33 -13.79
N ALA A 203 14.24 1.55 -13.24
CA ALA A 203 13.45 1.89 -12.05
C ALA A 203 12.06 2.44 -12.41
N VAL A 204 11.02 1.99 -11.69
CA VAL A 204 9.62 2.46 -11.80
C VAL A 204 9.55 3.95 -11.45
N THR A 205 9.07 4.80 -12.38
CA THR A 205 8.84 6.23 -12.11
C THR A 205 7.47 6.43 -11.46
N LEU A 206 7.41 7.12 -10.31
CA LEU A 206 6.16 7.45 -9.60
C LEU A 206 5.48 8.72 -10.18
N GLU A 207 5.65 8.99 -11.47
CA GLU A 207 5.16 10.21 -12.14
C GLU A 207 3.63 10.37 -12.00
N GLU A 208 2.90 9.25 -11.98
CA GLU A 208 1.45 9.18 -11.78
C GLU A 208 1.00 9.70 -10.39
N PHE A 209 1.93 9.80 -9.45
CA PHE A 209 1.72 10.30 -8.08
C PHE A 209 2.35 11.69 -7.85
N ALA A 210 2.75 12.40 -8.92
CA ALA A 210 3.35 13.72 -8.81
C ALA A 210 2.51 14.69 -7.96
N GLY A 211 3.17 15.43 -7.06
CA GLY A 211 2.51 16.36 -6.13
C GLY A 211 1.99 15.72 -4.84
N LEU A 212 2.09 14.39 -4.69
CA LEU A 212 1.81 13.67 -3.46
C LEU A 212 3.10 13.42 -2.67
N SER A 213 2.95 12.96 -1.42
CA SER A 213 4.09 12.55 -0.60
C SER A 213 4.21 11.03 -0.57
N ALA A 214 5.44 10.52 -0.70
CA ALA A 214 5.76 9.11 -0.57
C ALA A 214 6.43 8.82 0.78
N VAL A 215 6.15 7.64 1.31
CA VAL A 215 6.75 7.04 2.50
C VAL A 215 7.37 5.70 2.07
N TYR A 216 8.51 5.38 2.66
CA TYR A 216 9.24 4.14 2.41
C TYR A 216 9.50 3.43 3.74
N THR A 217 9.98 2.19 3.67
CA THR A 217 10.66 1.58 4.82
C THR A 217 12.02 2.25 5.03
N LEU A 218 12.50 2.34 6.26
CA LEU A 218 13.84 2.81 6.60
C LEU A 218 14.49 1.83 7.58
N ALA A 219 15.70 1.37 7.31
CA ALA A 219 16.45 0.60 8.29
C ALA A 219 17.01 1.51 9.39
N ILE A 220 16.75 1.18 10.65
CA ILE A 220 17.12 2.02 11.80
C ILE A 220 18.46 1.64 12.45
N GLN A 221 18.99 0.46 12.16
CA GLN A 221 20.25 -0.03 12.73
C GLN A 221 20.98 -0.98 11.79
N GLU A 222 22.27 -1.18 12.04
CA GLU A 222 23.12 -2.07 11.25
C GLU A 222 22.64 -3.52 11.31
N GLY A 223 23.04 -4.31 10.32
CA GLY A 223 22.70 -5.72 10.26
C GLY A 223 21.23 -6.01 9.91
N CYS A 224 20.49 -5.03 9.38
CA CYS A 224 19.13 -5.24 8.89
C CYS A 224 19.11 -6.23 7.71
N ARG A 225 18.91 -7.51 8.03
CA ARG A 225 18.87 -8.61 7.06
C ARG A 225 17.48 -9.20 7.01
N ILE A 226 16.88 -9.19 5.82
CA ILE A 226 15.59 -9.80 5.53
C ILE A 226 15.87 -11.08 4.76
N LYS A 227 15.48 -12.22 5.32
CA LYS A 227 15.67 -13.53 4.68
C LYS A 227 14.63 -13.76 3.59
N GLU A 228 14.98 -14.61 2.64
CA GLU A 228 14.03 -15.12 1.67
C GLU A 228 12.81 -15.76 2.36
N HIS A 229 11.62 -15.49 1.82
CA HIS A 229 10.32 -15.87 2.35
C HIS A 229 10.00 -15.36 3.76
N GLN A 230 10.81 -14.43 4.30
CA GLN A 230 10.51 -13.77 5.56
C GLN A 230 9.45 -12.70 5.36
N GLU A 231 8.44 -12.68 6.23
CA GLU A 231 7.49 -11.57 6.31
C GLU A 231 8.23 -10.29 6.70
N ILE A 232 8.09 -9.27 5.85
CA ILE A 232 8.64 -7.94 6.05
C ILE A 232 7.70 -7.23 7.03
N THR A 233 8.26 -6.82 8.16
CA THR A 233 7.53 -6.08 9.19
C THR A 233 8.27 -4.80 9.54
N ILE A 234 7.55 -3.80 10.00
CA ILE A 234 8.14 -2.54 10.49
C ILE A 234 7.63 -2.22 11.89
N ASP A 235 8.41 -1.42 12.60
CA ASP A 235 7.93 -0.72 13.78
C ASP A 235 7.22 0.56 13.32
N TYR A 236 5.92 0.65 13.63
CA TYR A 236 5.09 1.79 13.18
C TYR A 236 5.39 3.04 13.98
N PHE A 237 5.89 2.88 15.20
CA PHE A 237 6.10 3.95 16.17
C PHE A 237 7.58 4.18 16.44
N ASN A 238 8.46 3.40 15.80
CA ASN A 238 9.89 3.44 16.00
C ASN A 238 10.26 3.34 17.50
N THR A 239 9.71 2.35 18.21
CA THR A 239 9.83 2.27 19.68
C THR A 239 11.22 1.84 20.16
N GLY A 240 12.19 1.65 19.26
CA GLY A 240 13.58 1.34 19.60
C GLY A 240 13.82 0.02 20.31
N GLY A 241 12.78 -0.79 20.57
CA GLY A 241 12.91 -2.07 21.27
C GLY A 241 13.16 -2.00 22.78
N ASP A 242 13.35 -0.81 23.36
CA ASP A 242 13.86 -0.65 24.74
C ASP A 242 12.83 -0.18 25.78
N ASP A 243 11.59 0.16 25.41
CA ASP A 243 10.56 0.60 26.36
C ASP A 243 9.53 -0.52 26.63
N ASP A 244 9.88 -1.47 27.50
CA ASP A 244 8.98 -2.56 27.97
C ASP A 244 7.70 -2.01 28.65
N ASP A 245 7.70 -0.74 29.09
CA ASP A 245 6.57 -0.09 29.77
C ASP A 245 5.62 0.68 28.86
N LYS A 246 5.99 0.96 27.59
CA LYS A 246 5.07 1.59 26.64
C LYS A 246 4.29 0.53 25.88
N LYS A 247 3.15 0.12 26.45
CA LYS A 247 2.15 -0.69 25.74
C LYS A 247 1.71 0.05 24.48
N VAL A 248 2.27 -0.34 23.34
CA VAL A 248 1.81 0.11 22.02
C VAL A 248 0.34 -0.29 21.90
N THR A 249 -0.53 0.68 21.60
CA THR A 249 -1.95 0.42 21.37
C THR A 249 -2.34 0.75 19.94
N PHE A 250 -3.21 -0.08 19.37
CA PHE A 250 -3.89 0.13 18.11
C PHE A 250 -5.38 0.25 18.42
N PHE A 251 -5.98 1.41 18.12
CA PHE A 251 -7.42 1.63 18.33
C PHE A 251 -7.88 1.36 19.77
N GLY A 252 -7.08 1.79 20.75
CA GLY A 252 -7.32 1.53 22.18
C GLY A 252 -7.10 0.08 22.64
N ALA A 253 -6.74 -0.83 21.73
CA ALA A 253 -6.39 -2.22 22.05
C ALA A 253 -4.85 -2.40 22.10
N PRO A 254 -4.31 -3.22 23.01
CA PRO A 254 -2.87 -3.49 23.04
C PRO A 254 -2.40 -4.16 21.75
N CYS A 255 -1.17 -3.85 21.36
CA CYS A 255 -0.48 -4.45 20.23
C CYS A 255 -0.50 -5.97 20.33
N ARG A 256 -0.95 -6.62 19.26
CA ARG A 256 -1.03 -8.09 19.14
C ARG A 256 0.14 -8.68 18.33
N CYS A 257 1.23 -7.94 18.17
CA CYS A 257 2.39 -8.48 17.49
C CYS A 257 3.06 -9.56 18.35
N ARG A 258 3.83 -10.46 17.73
CA ARG A 258 4.52 -11.54 18.44
C ARG A 258 5.45 -11.08 19.56
N THR A 259 5.93 -9.83 19.52
CA THR A 259 6.76 -9.26 20.59
C THR A 259 5.91 -8.97 21.83
N CYS A 260 4.70 -8.40 21.65
CA CYS A 260 3.81 -7.97 22.73
C CYS A 260 2.80 -9.02 23.20
N SER A 261 2.54 -10.07 22.42
CA SER A 261 1.60 -11.17 22.76
C SER A 261 2.27 -12.33 23.50
N LYS A 262 3.39 -12.08 24.17
CA LYS A 262 4.06 -13.06 25.03
C LYS A 262 3.55 -12.96 26.45
#